data_AF-A0AAW0UWC9-F1
#
_entry.id   AF-A0AAW0UWC9-F1
#
_cell.length_a   1.000
_cell.length_b   1.000
_cell.length_c   1.000
_cell.angle_alpha   90.00
_cell.angle_beta   90.00
_cell.angle_gamma   90.00
#
_symmetry.space_group_name_H-M   'P 1'
#
loop_
_entity.id
_entity.type
_entity.pdbx_description
1 polymer ?
#
loop_
_entity_poly.entity_id
_entity_poly.type
_entity_poly.pdbx_seq_one_letter_code
_entity_poly.pdbx_strand_id
1 'polypeptide(L)'
;MGFATGYRLVERLTRESGRFKDELDIMKYICKDLWVTVYKKQIDNLRTNHQGVYVLHDNRFRFLSRMAAGKQYLQYAPRYLAFTCGLVRGCLANLGITCVVTAEVTQLPACKFQIQVQRG
;
A
#
# COMPACT_ATOMS: atom_id res chain seq x y z
N MET A 1 -5.99 -6.85 -11.71
CA MET A 1 -6.91 -5.73 -11.39
C MET A 1 -6.22 -4.62 -10.61
N GLY A 2 -5.75 -4.84 -9.37
CA GLY A 2 -5.13 -3.77 -8.54
C GLY A 2 -3.98 -3.01 -9.21
N PHE A 3 -3.05 -3.71 -9.87
CA PHE A 3 -1.90 -3.11 -10.55
C PHE A 3 -2.29 -2.05 -11.59
N ALA A 4 -3.11 -2.41 -12.57
CA ALA A 4 -3.55 -1.47 -13.61
C ALA A 4 -4.34 -0.28 -13.04
N THR A 5 -5.10 -0.50 -11.95
CA THR A 5 -5.77 0.59 -11.23
C THR A 5 -4.77 1.54 -10.59
N GLY A 6 -3.79 1.03 -9.84
CA GLY A 6 -2.75 1.85 -9.20
C GLY A 6 -1.93 2.65 -10.21
N TYR A 7 -1.49 1.99 -11.29
CA TYR A 7 -0.69 2.61 -12.34
C TYR A 7 -1.36 3.84 -12.96
N ARG A 8 -2.64 3.70 -13.35
CA ARG A 8 -3.42 4.81 -13.93
C ARG A 8 -3.86 5.85 -12.90
N LEU A 9 -4.06 5.43 -11.66
CA LEU A 9 -4.47 6.33 -10.58
C LEU A 9 -3.33 7.31 -10.27
N VAL A 10 -2.12 6.80 -10.05
CA VAL A 10 -0.99 7.66 -9.68
C VAL A 10 -0.62 8.62 -10.81
N GLU A 11 -0.67 8.18 -12.08
CA GLU A 11 -0.46 9.04 -13.25
C GLU A 11 -1.36 10.29 -13.25
N ARG A 12 -2.60 10.15 -12.75
CA ARG A 12 -3.54 11.28 -12.60
C ARG A 12 -3.22 12.11 -11.36
N LEU A 13 -2.95 11.45 -10.22
CA LEU A 13 -2.75 12.12 -8.95
C LEU A 13 -1.43 12.91 -8.88
N THR A 14 -0.39 12.50 -9.62
CA THR A 14 0.92 13.14 -9.59
C THR A 14 1.16 14.09 -10.77
N ARG A 15 0.15 14.32 -11.62
CA ARG A 15 0.27 15.16 -12.83
C ARG A 15 0.70 16.60 -12.50
N GLU A 16 0.22 17.15 -11.39
CA GLU A 16 0.53 18.50 -10.92
C GLU A 16 1.45 18.50 -9.69
N SER A 17 1.90 17.32 -9.26
CA SER A 17 2.81 17.21 -8.12
C SER A 17 4.23 17.60 -8.52
N GLY A 18 4.97 18.19 -7.57
CA GLY A 18 6.41 18.38 -7.72
C GLY A 18 7.14 17.04 -7.90
N ARG A 19 8.33 17.06 -8.49
CA ARG A 19 9.17 15.86 -8.65
C ARG A 19 9.52 15.27 -7.29
N PHE A 20 9.34 13.96 -7.13
CA PHE A 20 9.84 13.22 -5.98
C PHE A 20 11.36 13.25 -5.94
N LYS A 21 11.93 13.46 -4.75
CA LYS A 21 13.39 13.59 -4.58
C LYS A 21 14.09 12.23 -4.56
N ASP A 22 13.48 11.25 -3.90
CA ASP A 22 14.06 9.93 -3.68
C ASP A 22 12.98 8.87 -3.43
N GLU A 23 13.41 7.61 -3.28
CA GLU A 23 12.56 6.46 -2.98
C GLU A 23 11.72 6.66 -1.70
N LEU A 24 12.28 7.29 -0.66
CA LEU A 24 11.58 7.51 0.60
C LEU A 24 10.47 8.56 0.46
N ASP A 25 10.66 9.58 -0.37
CA ASP A 25 9.66 10.59 -0.71
C ASP A 25 8.46 9.96 -1.42
N ILE A 26 8.72 9.03 -2.35
CA ILE A 26 7.68 8.21 -2.99
C ILE A 26 6.93 7.37 -1.95
N MET A 27 7.64 6.67 -1.05
CA MET A 27 6.98 5.88 0.00
C MET A 27 6.12 6.74 0.94
N LYS A 28 6.54 7.98 1.24
CA LYS A 28 5.75 8.94 2.02
C LYS A 28 4.47 9.35 1.29
N TYR A 29 4.55 9.59 -0.02
CA TYR A 29 3.37 9.85 -0.86
C TYR A 29 2.39 8.68 -0.85
N ILE A 30 2.88 7.43 -0.94
CA ILE A 30 2.03 6.24 -0.81
C ILE A 30 1.32 6.22 0.54
N CYS A 31 2.04 6.47 1.64
CA CYS A 31 1.51 6.47 3.00
C CYS A 31 0.51 7.59 3.31
N LYS A 32 0.64 8.73 2.63
CA LYS A 32 -0.15 9.93 2.89
C LYS A 32 -1.19 10.14 1.80
N ASP A 33 -0.78 10.68 0.68
CA ASP A 33 -1.65 11.14 -0.40
C ASP A 33 -2.45 9.98 -0.99
N LEU A 34 -1.78 8.92 -1.47
CA LEU A 34 -2.47 7.78 -2.07
C LEU A 34 -3.40 7.09 -1.06
N TRP A 35 -2.91 6.85 0.17
CA TRP A 35 -3.69 6.18 1.20
C TRP A 35 -4.93 7.00 1.59
N VAL A 36 -4.78 8.33 1.72
CA VAL A 36 -5.90 9.24 1.99
C VAL A 36 -6.88 9.23 0.83
N THR A 37 -6.42 9.27 -0.42
CA THR A 37 -7.31 9.23 -1.59
C THR A 37 -8.17 7.96 -1.58
N VAL A 38 -7.58 6.79 -1.36
CA VAL A 38 -8.25 5.48 -1.48
C VAL A 38 -9.01 5.09 -0.21
N TYR A 39 -8.40 5.26 0.96
CA TYR A 39 -8.91 4.75 2.25
C TYR A 39 -9.41 5.84 3.20
N LYS A 40 -9.24 7.12 2.84
CA LYS A 40 -9.65 8.28 3.65
C LYS A 40 -8.96 8.36 5.02
N LYS A 41 -7.74 7.83 5.10
CA LYS A 41 -6.81 7.93 6.23
C LYS A 41 -5.37 7.78 5.74
N GLN A 42 -4.40 8.20 6.54
CA GLN A 42 -2.98 7.91 6.32
C GLN A 42 -2.62 6.51 6.86
N ILE A 43 -1.49 5.96 6.41
CA ILE A 43 -0.83 4.82 7.07
C ILE A 43 -0.42 5.21 8.48
N ASP A 44 -0.63 4.31 9.45
CA ASP A 44 -0.34 4.57 10.86
C ASP A 44 1.17 4.52 11.14
N ASN A 45 1.91 3.62 10.48
CA ASN A 45 3.35 3.50 10.67
C ASN A 45 4.05 3.02 9.39
N LEU A 46 5.11 3.74 8.99
CA LEU A 46 6.04 3.31 7.95
C LEU A 46 7.34 2.87 8.61
N ARG A 47 7.78 1.64 8.35
CA ARG A 47 9.11 1.13 8.73
C ARG A 47 9.93 0.84 7.49
N THR A 48 11.24 0.96 7.58
CA THR A 48 12.18 0.55 6.55
C THR A 48 13.45 -0.02 7.17
N ASN A 49 14.11 -0.93 6.46
CA ASN A 49 15.47 -1.37 6.80
C ASN A 49 16.56 -0.54 6.08
N HIS A 50 16.19 0.52 5.37
CA HIS A 50 17.08 1.35 4.52
C HIS A 50 17.78 0.57 3.39
N GLN A 51 17.40 -0.68 3.15
CA GLN A 51 17.96 -1.57 2.13
C GLN A 51 16.87 -2.04 1.14
N GLY A 52 15.88 -1.18 0.87
CA GLY A 52 14.82 -1.46 -0.10
C GLY A 52 13.65 -2.29 0.43
N VAL A 53 13.56 -2.54 1.74
CA VAL A 53 12.36 -3.14 2.36
C VAL A 53 11.61 -2.08 3.15
N TYR A 54 10.31 -1.97 2.89
CA TYR A 54 9.39 -1.08 3.59
C TYR A 54 8.20 -1.87 4.12
N VAL A 55 7.69 -1.48 5.28
CA VAL A 55 6.49 -2.07 5.88
C VAL A 55 5.53 -0.95 6.25
N LEU A 56 4.36 -0.97 5.63
CA LEU A 56 3.26 -0.04 5.86
C LEU A 56 2.25 -0.72 6.79
N HIS A 57 2.07 -0.18 7.99
CA HIS A 57 1.13 -0.70 8.97
C HIS A 57 -0.15 0.13 8.97
N ASP A 58 -1.28 -0.52 8.70
CA ASP A 58 -2.61 0.06 8.85
C ASP A 58 -3.34 -0.64 10.00
N ASN A 59 -3.57 0.06 11.10
CA ASN A 59 -4.20 -0.48 12.31
C ASN A 59 -5.70 -0.74 12.16
N ARG A 60 -6.35 -0.09 11.19
CA ARG A 60 -7.81 -0.11 10.99
C ARG A 60 -8.14 -0.11 9.52
N PHE A 61 -7.68 -1.14 8.81
CA PHE A 61 -7.78 -1.18 7.37
C PHE A 61 -9.25 -1.25 6.94
N ARG A 62 -9.70 -0.24 6.18
CA ARG A 62 -11.14 0.04 5.93
C ARG A 62 -11.93 -1.18 5.45
N PHE A 63 -11.34 -2.02 4.60
CA PHE A 63 -12.02 -3.21 4.07
C PHE A 63 -12.13 -4.34 5.10
N LEU A 64 -11.17 -4.46 6.02
CA LEU A 64 -11.22 -5.43 7.13
C LEU A 64 -12.09 -4.95 8.28
N SER A 65 -12.17 -3.63 8.52
CA SER A 65 -13.03 -3.05 9.56
C SER A 65 -14.51 -3.39 9.35
N ARG A 66 -14.97 -3.57 8.09
CA ARG A 66 -16.32 -4.06 7.79
C ARG A 66 -16.51 -5.57 8.00
N MET A 67 -15.42 -6.34 8.05
CA MET A 67 -15.42 -7.79 8.27
C MET A 67 -15.26 -8.18 9.75
N ALA A 68 -14.97 -7.21 10.64
CA ALA A 68 -14.71 -7.46 12.06
C ALA A 68 -15.90 -8.05 12.84
N ALA A 69 -17.05 -8.28 12.19
CA ALA A 69 -18.22 -8.96 12.76
C ALA A 69 -18.02 -10.48 13.02
N GLY A 70 -16.85 -11.07 12.75
CA GLY A 70 -16.55 -12.44 13.22
C GLY A 70 -15.21 -13.04 12.77
N LYS A 71 -14.59 -13.88 13.61
CA LYS A 71 -13.32 -14.58 13.32
C LYS A 71 -13.37 -15.46 12.06
N GLN A 72 -14.56 -15.92 11.67
CA GLN A 72 -14.84 -16.69 10.45
C GLN A 72 -14.36 -16.00 9.15
N TYR A 73 -14.18 -14.67 9.16
CA TYR A 73 -13.78 -13.92 7.99
C TYR A 73 -12.26 -13.79 7.79
N LEU A 74 -11.46 -14.21 8.78
CA LEU A 74 -9.99 -14.19 8.71
C LEU A 74 -9.45 -14.94 7.48
N GLN A 75 -10.06 -16.09 7.14
CA GLN A 75 -9.65 -16.89 5.99
C GLN A 75 -9.85 -16.18 4.64
N TYR A 76 -10.76 -15.21 4.57
CA TYR A 76 -10.99 -14.41 3.37
C TYR A 76 -10.16 -13.12 3.35
N ALA A 77 -9.64 -12.69 4.50
CA ALA A 77 -8.91 -11.43 4.66
C ALA A 77 -7.76 -11.24 3.65
N PRO A 78 -6.95 -12.26 3.30
CA PRO A 78 -5.92 -12.12 2.26
C PRO A 78 -6.47 -11.68 0.89
N ARG A 79 -7.70 -12.09 0.54
CA ARG A 79 -8.34 -11.69 -0.73
C ARG A 79 -8.65 -10.19 -0.77
N TYR A 80 -9.00 -9.60 0.37
CA TYR A 80 -9.25 -8.16 0.49
C TYR A 80 -7.97 -7.32 0.44
N LEU A 81 -6.82 -7.92 0.79
CA LEU A 81 -5.52 -7.26 0.72
C LEU A 81 -4.87 -7.37 -0.66
N ALA A 82 -5.13 -8.45 -1.41
CA ALA A 82 -4.53 -8.69 -2.72
C ALA A 82 -4.75 -7.54 -3.72
N PHE A 83 -5.95 -6.92 -3.69
CA PHE A 83 -6.21 -5.74 -4.51
C PHE A 83 -5.27 -4.58 -4.14
N THR A 84 -5.12 -4.29 -2.85
CA THR A 84 -4.26 -3.22 -2.33
C THR A 84 -2.78 -3.49 -2.61
N CYS A 85 -2.31 -4.74 -2.50
CA CYS A 85 -0.95 -5.11 -2.91
C CYS A 85 -0.72 -4.77 -4.38
N GLY A 86 -1.66 -5.14 -5.25
CA GLY A 86 -1.62 -4.76 -6.66
C GLY A 86 -1.63 -3.25 -6.86
N LEU A 87 -2.51 -2.52 -6.16
CA LEU A 87 -2.63 -1.07 -6.26
C LEU A 87 -1.32 -0.36 -5.91
N VAL A 88 -0.70 -0.71 -4.78
CA VAL A 88 0.59 -0.15 -4.36
C VAL A 88 1.68 -0.48 -5.38
N ARG A 89 1.77 -1.75 -5.81
CA ARG A 89 2.75 -2.18 -6.82
C ARG A 89 2.59 -1.42 -8.14
N GLY A 90 1.35 -1.20 -8.58
CA GLY A 90 1.06 -0.44 -9.79
C GLY A 90 1.45 1.04 -9.69
N CYS A 91 1.18 1.66 -8.54
CA CYS A 91 1.59 3.04 -8.30
C CYS A 91 3.12 3.16 -8.34
N LEU A 92 3.82 2.28 -7.61
CA LEU A 92 5.28 2.28 -7.56
C LEU A 92 5.92 2.02 -8.93
N ALA A 93 5.37 1.09 -9.71
CA ALA A 93 5.87 0.83 -11.07
C ALA A 93 5.75 2.06 -11.99
N ASN A 94 4.66 2.81 -11.92
CA ASN A 94 4.50 4.05 -12.69
C ASN A 94 5.50 5.14 -12.24
N LEU A 95 5.81 5.18 -10.94
CA LEU A 95 6.82 6.08 -10.36
C LEU A 95 8.27 5.56 -10.53
N GLY A 96 8.49 4.51 -11.32
CA GLY A 96 9.82 3.99 -11.64
C GLY A 96 10.41 2.99 -10.64
N ILE A 97 9.64 2.53 -9.65
CA ILE A 97 10.09 1.56 -8.64
C ILE A 97 9.52 0.18 -8.96
N THR A 98 10.40 -0.75 -9.34
CA THR A 98 10.05 -2.18 -9.48
C THR A 98 10.12 -2.86 -8.13
N CYS A 99 9.05 -3.52 -7.71
CA CYS A 99 8.95 -4.13 -6.38
C CYS A 99 7.99 -5.32 -6.32
N VAL A 100 8.14 -6.11 -5.26
CA VAL A 100 7.15 -7.10 -4.82
C VAL A 100 6.39 -6.52 -3.63
N VAL A 101 5.07 -6.69 -3.61
CA VAL A 101 4.23 -6.27 -2.48
C VAL A 101 3.47 -7.49 -1.94
N THR A 102 3.68 -7.80 -0.68
CA THR A 102 2.96 -8.83 0.08
C THR A 102 2.17 -8.17 1.20
N ALA A 103 1.19 -8.89 1.76
CA ALA A 103 0.45 -8.40 2.90
C ALA A 103 0.05 -9.52 3.85
N GLU A 104 -0.02 -9.17 5.13
CA GLU A 104 -0.45 -10.06 6.21
C GLU A 104 -1.47 -9.38 7.11
N VAL A 105 -2.37 -10.19 7.69
CA VAL A 105 -3.27 -9.77 8.77
C VAL A 105 -2.73 -10.35 10.06
N THR A 106 -2.22 -9.50 10.94
CA THR A 106 -1.78 -9.93 12.28
C THR A 106 -2.97 -10.07 13.22
N GLN A 107 -3.87 -9.09 13.22
CA GLN A 107 -5.07 -9.08 14.04
C GLN A 107 -6.10 -8.17 13.36
N LEU A 108 -7.33 -8.63 13.16
CA LEU A 108 -8.37 -7.77 12.59
C LEU A 108 -8.64 -6.56 13.50
N PRO A 109 -8.81 -5.35 12.93
CA PRO A 109 -8.79 -5.00 11.50
C PRO A 109 -7.41 -4.53 10.97
N ALA A 110 -6.33 -4.76 11.71
CA ALA A 110 -4.98 -4.36 11.34
C ALA A 110 -4.34 -5.27 10.29
N CYS A 111 -3.57 -4.67 9.38
CA CYS A 111 -2.78 -5.38 8.39
C CYS A 111 -1.47 -4.66 8.09
N LYS A 112 -0.50 -5.40 7.56
CA LYS A 112 0.77 -4.86 7.09
C LYS A 112 0.93 -5.13 5.60
N PHE A 113 1.43 -4.15 4.88
CA PHE A 113 1.90 -4.31 3.50
C PHE A 113 3.41 -4.21 3.48
N GLN A 114 4.08 -5.29 3.11
CA GLN A 114 5.53 -5.30 2.92
C GLN A 114 5.83 -5.05 1.45
N ILE A 115 6.73 -4.11 1.20
CA ILE A 115 7.22 -3.72 -0.11
C ILE A 115 8.70 -4.05 -0.15
N GLN A 116 9.09 -4.87 -1.11
CA GLN A 116 10.49 -5.22 -1.37
C GLN A 116 10.88 -4.71 -2.75
N VAL A 117 11.70 -3.66 -2.77
CA VAL A 117 12.24 -3.06 -3.99
C VAL A 117 13.24 -4.03 -4.62
N GLN A 118 13.13 -4.21 -5.92
CA GLN A 118 14.09 -4.99 -6.70
C GLN A 118 15.25 -4.08 -7.08
N ARG A 119 16.44 -4.37 -6.56
CA ARG A 119 17.68 -3.70 -6.97
C ARG A 119 18.33 -4.57 -8.04
N GLY A 120 18.52 -4.00 -9.23
CA GLY A 120 19.29 -4.62 -10.32
C GLY A 120 20.79 -4.51 -10.09
#